data_AF-A0A6G3U1K6-F1
#
_entry.id   AF-A0A6G3U1K6-F1
#
_cell.length_a   1.000
_cell.length_b   1.000
_cell.length_c   1.000
_cell.angle_alpha   90.00
_cell.angle_beta   90.00
_cell.angle_gamma   90.00
#
_symmetry.space_group_name_H-M   'P 1'
#
loop_
_entity.id
_entity.type
_entity.pdbx_description
1 polymer ?
#
loop_
_entity_poly.entity_id
_entity_poly.type
_entity_poly.pdbx_seq_one_letter_code
_entity_poly.pdbx_strand_id
1 'polypeptide(L)' 'GPEAAGPEGADATALTVVRPHGSGVRRRTAPARTLPLDEALPLLVAARHDPAAHPATACWGAAALHAL' A
#
# COMPACT_ATOMS: atom_id res chain seq x y z
N GLY A 1 -11.00 -0.44 -18.34
CA GLY A 1 -9.82 -1.28 -18.04
C GLY A 1 -10.12 -2.03 -16.76
N PRO A 2 -9.53 -3.21 -16.49
CA PRO A 2 -9.93 -3.98 -15.32
C PRO A 2 -9.54 -3.16 -14.09
N GLU A 3 -10.55 -2.65 -13.39
CA GLU A 3 -10.39 -2.15 -12.05
C GLU A 3 -10.00 -3.38 -11.24
N ALA A 4 -8.72 -3.48 -10.84
CA ALA A 4 -8.27 -4.58 -9.99
C ALA A 4 -9.20 -4.59 -8.78
N ALA A 5 -10.08 -5.59 -8.70
CA ALA A 5 -10.99 -5.76 -7.58
C ALA A 5 -10.11 -5.88 -6.34
N GLY A 6 -10.13 -4.84 -5.51
CA GLY A 6 -9.42 -4.84 -4.24
C GLY A 6 -10.02 -5.91 -3.31
N PRO A 7 -9.37 -6.17 -2.16
CA PRO A 7 -9.90 -7.11 -1.19
C PRO A 7 -11.35 -6.77 -0.84
N GLU A 8 -12.23 -7.77 -0.83
CA GLU A 8 -13.61 -7.61 -0.38
C GLU A 8 -13.59 -7.25 1.11
N GLY A 9 -13.98 -6.02 1.47
CA GLY A 9 -13.79 -5.45 2.82
C GLY A 9 -13.00 -4.13 2.85
N ALA A 10 -12.45 -3.71 1.70
CA ALA A 10 -11.61 -2.52 1.62
C ALA A 10 -12.39 -1.20 1.48
N ASP A 11 -12.43 -0.39 2.54
CA ASP A 11 -13.06 0.94 2.52
C ASP A 11 -12.27 1.91 1.63
N ALA A 12 -12.96 2.53 0.67
CA ALA A 12 -12.37 3.57 -0.17
C ALA A 12 -12.09 4.83 0.65
N THR A 13 -10.86 5.35 0.53
CA THR A 13 -10.47 6.62 1.13
C THR A 13 -9.53 7.40 0.21
N ALA A 14 -9.18 8.62 0.61
CA ALA A 14 -8.29 9.49 -0.12
C ALA A 14 -7.15 9.96 0.79
N LEU A 15 -5.92 9.78 0.34
CA LEU A 15 -4.73 10.22 1.06
C LEU A 15 -4.09 11.41 0.35
N THR A 16 -3.58 12.38 1.12
CA THR A 16 -2.72 13.41 0.55
C THR A 16 -1.28 12.93 0.58
N VAL A 17 -0.70 12.73 -0.61
CA VAL A 17 0.71 12.41 -0.78
C VAL A 17 1.49 13.67 -1.14
N VAL A 18 2.67 13.82 -0.54
CA VAL A 18 3.65 14.84 -0.92
C VAL A 18 4.73 14.20 -1.75
N ARG A 19 5.13 14.88 -2.83
CA ARG A 19 6.20 14.44 -3.71
C ARG A 19 7.18 15.61 -3.92
N PRO A 20 8.50 15.35 -3.97
CA PRO A 20 9.47 16.38 -4.33
C PRO A 20 9.09 17.04 -5.67
N HIS A 21 9.21 18.37 -5.74
CA HIS A 21 8.95 19.15 -6.94
C HIS A 21 9.87 20.37 -7.02
N GLY A 22 10.92 20.25 -7.84
CA GLY A 22 11.96 21.28 -7.91
C GLY A 22 12.63 21.48 -6.54
N SER A 23 12.68 22.74 -6.10
CA SER A 23 13.18 23.12 -4.76
C SER A 23 12.13 23.01 -3.64
N GLY A 24 10.92 22.52 -3.93
CA GLY A 24 9.82 22.39 -2.96
C GLY A 24 9.12 21.04 -3.00
N VAL A 25 7.90 21.00 -2.47
CA VAL A 25 7.04 19.81 -2.49
C VAL A 25 5.68 20.14 -3.09
N ARG A 26 5.12 19.19 -3.83
CA ARG A 26 3.76 19.28 -4.36
C ARG A 26 2.87 18.24 -3.68
N ARG A 27 1.70 18.68 -3.25
CA ARG A 27 0.63 17.82 -2.71
C ARG A 27 -0.21 17.27 -3.85
N ARG A 28 -0.60 15.99 -3.76
CA ARG A 28 -1.63 15.40 -4.60
C ARG A 28 -2.51 14.49 -3.75
N THR A 29 -3.79 14.42 -4.09
CA THR A 29 -4.72 13.43 -3.53
C THR A 29 -4.58 12.14 -4.33
N ALA A 30 -4.41 11.02 -3.62
CA ALA A 30 -4.36 9.69 -4.19
C ALA A 30 -5.52 8.86 -3.60
N PRO A 31 -6.23 8.06 -4.42
CA PRO A 31 -7.17 7.08 -3.89
C PRO A 31 -6.41 6.02 -3.09
N ALA A 32 -7.03 5.54 -2.03
CA ALA A 32 -6.49 4.53 -1.14
C ALA A 32 -7.60 3.62 -0.64
N ARG A 33 -7.19 2.51 -0.04
CA ARG A 33 -8.07 1.51 0.56
C ARG A 33 -7.64 1.25 1.99
N THR A 34 -8.59 1.26 2.91
CA THR A 34 -8.38 0.83 4.30
C THR A 34 -8.83 -0.62 4.41
N LEU A 35 -8.01 -1.44 5.06
CA LEU A 35 -8.27 -2.86 5.26
C LEU A 35 -8.24 -3.18 6.75
N PRO A 36 -9.06 -4.13 7.21
CA PRO A 36 -8.82 -4.84 8.46
C PRO A 36 -7.40 -5.41 8.49
N LEU A 37 -6.78 -5.44 9.67
CA LEU A 37 -5.37 -5.81 9.79
C LEU A 37 -5.13 -7.29 9.43
N ASP A 38 -6.06 -8.16 9.82
CA ASP A 38 -6.08 -9.58 9.50
C ASP A 38 -6.17 -9.86 7.99
N GLU A 39 -6.87 -9.01 7.23
CA GLU A 39 -6.89 -9.08 5.77
C GLU A 39 -5.62 -8.50 5.13
N ALA A 40 -5.03 -7.46 5.73
CA ALA A 40 -3.84 -6.79 5.20
C ALA A 40 -2.55 -7.60 5.36
N LEU A 41 -2.38 -8.30 6.48
CA LEU A 41 -1.13 -9.01 6.81
C LEU A 41 -0.75 -10.08 5.77
N PRO A 42 -1.64 -10.99 5.33
CA PRO A 42 -1.30 -11.98 4.30
C PRO A 42 -0.85 -11.34 2.98
N LEU A 43 -1.46 -10.21 2.59
CA LEU A 43 -1.12 -9.48 1.37
C LEU A 43 0.29 -8.87 1.45
N LEU A 44 0.62 -8.24 2.59
CA LEU A 44 1.95 -7.67 2.83
C LEU A 44 3.03 -8.76 2.84
N VAL A 45 2.78 -9.86 3.54
CA VAL A 45 3.72 -10.99 3.59
C VAL A 45 3.98 -11.53 2.19
N ALA A 46 2.94 -11.72 1.36
CA ALA A 46 3.12 -12.18 -0.03
C ALA A 46 3.92 -11.18 -0.87
N ALA A 47 3.65 -9.88 -0.75
CA ALA A 47 4.28 -8.83 -1.55
C ALA A 47 5.79 -8.67 -1.30
N ARG A 48 6.34 -9.17 -0.18
CA ARG A 48 7.78 -9.05 0.14
C ARG A 48 8.71 -9.67 -0.91
N HIS A 49 8.19 -10.62 -1.68
CA HIS A 49 8.94 -11.32 -2.74
C HIS A 49 8.51 -10.91 -4.14
N ASP A 50 7.56 -9.99 -4.28
CA ASP A 50 7.08 -9.54 -5.59
C ASP A 50 8.07 -8.50 -6.17
N PRO A 51 8.73 -8.79 -7.32
CA PRO A 51 9.66 -7.85 -7.94
C PRO A 51 9.01 -6.53 -8.40
N ALA A 52 7.68 -6.51 -8.59
CA ALA A 52 6.93 -5.32 -8.94
C ALA A 52 6.48 -4.52 -7.70
N ALA A 53 6.68 -5.04 -6.49
CA ALA A 53 6.30 -4.32 -5.28
C ALA A 53 7.16 -3.09 -5.06
N HIS A 54 6.53 -2.02 -4.56
CA HIS A 54 7.26 -0.85 -4.09
C HIS A 54 8.18 -1.24 -2.92
N PRO A 55 9.41 -0.73 -2.82
CA PRO A 55 10.35 -1.11 -1.76
C PRO A 55 9.79 -0.96 -0.33
N ALA A 56 8.99 0.10 -0.11
CA ALA A 56 8.31 0.28 1.18
C ALA A 56 7.32 -0.87 1.48
N THR A 57 6.56 -1.33 0.49
CA THR A 57 5.63 -2.46 0.64
C THR A 57 6.37 -3.74 1.00
N ALA A 58 7.50 -4.02 0.33
CA ALA A 58 8.30 -5.20 0.62
C ALA A 58 8.89 -5.18 2.04
N CYS A 59 9.37 -4.01 2.50
CA CYS A 59 9.85 -3.81 3.87
C CYS A 59 8.77 -4.13 4.91
N TRP A 60 7.55 -3.61 4.73
CA TRP A 60 6.43 -3.92 5.61
C TRP A 60 6.04 -5.40 5.56
N GLY A 61 6.17 -6.05 4.41
CA GLY A 61 5.97 -7.50 4.29
C GLY A 61 6.95 -8.33 5.11
N ALA A 62 8.23 -7.94 5.15
CA ALA A 62 9.22 -8.56 6.02
C ALA A 62 8.91 -8.33 7.51
N ALA A 63 8.52 -7.10 7.88
CA ALA A 63 8.13 -6.78 9.25
C ALA A 63 6.91 -7.59 9.72
N ALA A 64 5.88 -7.71 8.87
CA ALA A 64 4.70 -8.51 9.14
C ALA A 64 5.05 -9.99 9.39
N LEU A 65 5.93 -10.58 8.57
CA LEU A 65 6.38 -11.97 8.75
C LEU A 65 7.04 -12.20 10.11
N HIS A 66 7.82 -11.24 10.61
CA HIS A 66 8.50 -11.36 11.91
C HIS A 66 7.58 -11.16 13.12
N ALA A 67 6.36 -10.66 12.92
CA ALA A 67 5.39 -10.38 13.98
C ALA A 67 4.31 -11.47 14.14
N LEU A 68 4.36 -12.52 13.30
CA LEU A 68 3.50 -13.72 13.37
C LEU A 68 4.20 -14.82 14.18
#